data_AF-A0A2V6AVV6-F1
#
_entry.id   AF-A0A2V6AVV6-F1
#
_cell.length_a   1.000
_cell.length_b   1.000
_cell.length_c   1.000
_cell.angle_alpha   90.00
_cell.angle_beta   90.00
_cell.angle_gamma   90.00
#
_symmetry.space_group_name_H-M   'P 1'
#
loop_
_entity.id
_entity.type
_entity.pdbx_description
1 polymer ?
#
loop_
_entity_poly.entity_id
_entity_poly.type
_entity_poly.pdbx_seq_one_letter_code
_entity_poly.pdbx_strand_id
1 'polypeptide(L)'
;MKDAAKLFAYFFAVVIGGAILAPPLFWAAHRFSAFFAKFDFESFFHRALLICALAFLWPLLRWLRLHSFRDLRLDKNRHALRDVVAGVVLAAIPLLAGAVVLIATRIFLLKNALPWDSLAAVLAAAVVVPLIEEFFFRGMLLGILLRSSRSVIAILITSAFFALVHFLKAPARSNESVTWSSGFHSIANSFAQFADPMMVLASFTTLFLLGWILADARLRTRSLFLPIGLHSGWIFVAGVVGKMTKRETIILPWLGSNLLTGLLPLVTRETWRAVASLFYPALCAVCHAPIRRGDYICQGCLDKAQRIVAPFCAKCSEPFAGAIDGTFTCANCVNRTLGFDAAVAAYRSRGVVRFIVLQFKYNCQLQLRHPIAEWLREAMNDARMHQRHFDLVIPVPLHPARLRERGFNQAEVLAKILAQKINLPLSRALERIRYTTTQTAFDRAERMENLRGAFRLRKKIGVRGLHVLLVDDILTTGSTLSECARVLREAGAQSVYAVTAARA
;
A
#
# COMPACT_ATOMS: atom_id res chain seq x y z
N MET A 1 10.94 -0.21 -6.64
CA MET A 1 12.14 0.63 -6.89
C MET A 1 12.17 1.25 -8.27
N LYS A 2 12.16 0.48 -9.39
CA LYS A 2 12.22 1.07 -10.74
C LYS A 2 11.13 2.13 -10.99
N ASP A 3 9.87 1.86 -10.64
CA ASP A 3 8.79 2.83 -10.86
C ASP A 3 8.84 4.04 -9.91
N ALA A 4 9.41 3.88 -8.70
CA ALA A 4 9.66 5.00 -7.81
C ALA A 4 10.74 5.93 -8.39
N ALA A 5 11.82 5.37 -8.95
CA ALA A 5 12.86 6.15 -9.61
C ALA A 5 12.32 6.96 -10.80
N LYS A 6 11.38 6.40 -11.58
CA LYS A 6 10.69 7.14 -12.65
C LYS A 6 9.93 8.35 -12.15
N LEU A 7 9.28 8.22 -10.99
CA LEU A 7 8.50 9.30 -10.41
C LEU A 7 9.41 10.41 -9.83
N PHE A 8 10.54 10.04 -9.23
CA PHE A 8 11.57 11.00 -8.85
C PHE A 8 12.17 11.71 -10.08
N ALA A 9 12.43 10.99 -11.17
CA ALA A 9 12.91 11.58 -12.42
C ALA A 9 11.89 12.56 -13.01
N TYR A 10 10.59 12.23 -12.97
CA TYR A 10 9.52 13.15 -13.35
C TYR A 10 9.54 14.42 -12.48
N PHE A 11 9.61 14.28 -11.15
CA PHE A 11 9.64 15.46 -10.28
C PHE A 11 10.84 16.36 -10.60
N PHE A 12 12.02 15.78 -10.78
CA PHE A 12 13.21 16.53 -11.13
C PHE A 12 13.07 17.23 -12.49
N ALA A 13 12.48 16.56 -13.49
CA ALA A 13 12.18 17.15 -14.78
C ALA A 13 11.19 18.32 -14.67
N VAL A 14 10.16 18.22 -13.82
CA VAL A 14 9.21 19.31 -13.56
C VAL A 14 9.90 20.51 -12.93
N VAL A 15 10.74 20.29 -11.91
CA VAL A 15 11.45 21.36 -11.21
C VAL A 15 12.43 22.10 -12.14
N ILE A 16 13.25 21.34 -12.88
CA ILE A 16 14.18 21.93 -13.86
C ILE A 16 13.42 22.63 -14.99
N GLY A 17 12.40 21.96 -15.54
CA GLY A 17 11.57 22.53 -16.60
C GLY A 17 10.92 23.84 -16.17
N GLY A 18 10.38 23.91 -14.95
CA GLY A 18 9.80 25.13 -14.38
C GLY A 18 10.83 26.24 -14.21
N ALA A 19 12.03 25.94 -13.72
CA ALA A 19 13.11 26.91 -13.59
C ALA A 19 13.55 27.50 -14.93
N ILE A 20 13.59 26.69 -15.99
CA ILE A 20 13.93 27.12 -17.35
C ILE A 20 12.78 27.92 -17.97
N LEU A 21 11.52 27.52 -17.72
CA LEU A 21 10.33 28.12 -18.33
C LEU A 21 9.90 29.45 -17.66
N ALA A 22 10.26 29.66 -16.39
CA ALA A 22 9.80 30.83 -15.64
C ALA A 22 10.31 32.19 -16.19
N PRO A 23 11.60 32.40 -16.49
CA PRO A 23 12.09 33.65 -17.09
C PRO A 23 11.40 34.06 -18.40
N PRO A 24 11.27 33.19 -19.43
CA PRO A 24 10.59 33.59 -20.67
C PRO A 24 9.10 33.87 -20.46
N LEU A 25 8.41 33.15 -19.56
CA LEU A 25 7.01 33.47 -19.22
C LEU A 25 6.89 34.85 -18.56
N PHE A 26 7.80 35.18 -17.65
CA PHE A 26 7.82 36.48 -16.97
C PHE A 26 8.03 37.62 -17.97
N TRP A 27 9.05 37.53 -18.83
CA TRP A 27 9.35 38.56 -19.82
C TRP A 27 8.24 38.71 -20.85
N ALA A 28 7.67 37.61 -21.35
CA ALA A 28 6.59 37.65 -22.31
C ALA A 28 5.34 38.35 -21.73
N ALA A 29 4.96 38.03 -20.50
CA ALA A 29 3.81 38.64 -19.85
C ALA A 29 4.00 40.14 -19.57
N HIS A 30 5.18 40.55 -19.10
CA HIS A 30 5.49 41.96 -18.84
C HIS A 30 5.60 42.77 -20.14
N ARG A 31 6.03 42.16 -21.25
CA ARG A 31 6.00 42.80 -22.58
C ARG A 31 4.58 42.91 -23.14
N PHE A 32 3.70 41.98 -22.79
CA PHE A 32 2.35 41.91 -23.34
C PHE A 32 1.38 42.91 -22.69
N SER A 33 1.41 43.09 -21.36
CA SER A 33 0.50 44.02 -20.68
C SER A 33 1.03 44.53 -19.35
N ALA A 34 0.84 45.82 -19.10
CA ALA A 34 1.11 46.47 -17.81
C ALA A 34 0.32 45.85 -16.64
N PHE A 35 -0.78 45.13 -16.91
CA PHE A 35 -1.53 44.39 -15.89
C PHE A 35 -0.64 43.38 -15.14
N PHE A 36 0.35 42.79 -15.82
CA PHE A 36 1.21 41.78 -15.21
C PHE A 36 2.30 42.35 -14.30
N ALA A 37 2.53 43.67 -14.32
CA ALA A 37 3.52 44.34 -13.46
C ALA A 37 3.24 44.23 -11.96
N LYS A 38 2.00 43.87 -11.57
CA LYS A 38 1.63 43.62 -10.18
C LYS A 38 2.04 42.24 -9.65
N PHE A 39 2.51 41.34 -10.51
CA PHE A 39 2.91 39.98 -10.13
C PHE A 39 4.43 39.85 -10.12
N ASP A 40 4.96 39.29 -9.04
CA ASP A 40 6.39 39.04 -8.86
C ASP A 40 6.91 37.86 -9.71
N PHE A 41 8.23 37.71 -9.80
CA PHE A 41 8.83 36.59 -10.54
C PHE A 41 8.44 35.23 -9.96
N GLU A 42 8.35 35.10 -8.63
CA GLU A 42 7.95 33.86 -7.95
C GLU A 42 6.55 33.41 -8.36
N SER A 43 5.66 34.38 -8.64
CA SER A 43 4.38 34.06 -9.22
C SER A 43 4.54 33.27 -10.52
N PHE A 44 5.34 33.74 -11.46
CA PHE A 44 5.58 33.05 -12.74
C PHE A 44 6.28 31.71 -12.56
N PHE A 45 7.24 31.61 -11.63
CA PHE A 45 7.93 30.37 -11.31
C PHE A 45 6.96 29.26 -10.86
N HIS A 46 6.02 29.58 -9.96
CA HIS A 46 4.99 28.62 -9.54
C HIS A 46 4.07 28.16 -10.68
N ARG A 47 3.66 29.07 -11.59
CA ARG A 47 2.85 28.67 -12.76
C ARG A 47 3.66 27.83 -13.74
N ALA A 48 4.94 28.14 -13.94
CA ALA A 48 5.85 27.37 -14.80
C ALA A 48 5.99 25.93 -14.32
N LEU A 49 6.17 25.71 -13.00
CA LEU A 49 6.19 24.38 -12.40
C LEU A 49 4.89 23.61 -12.68
N LEU A 50 3.73 24.26 -12.54
CA LEU A 50 2.43 23.64 -12.79
C LEU A 50 2.24 23.27 -14.27
N ILE A 51 2.66 24.14 -15.19
CA ILE A 51 2.64 23.88 -16.64
C ILE A 51 3.52 22.66 -16.96
N CYS A 52 4.76 22.62 -16.45
CA CYS A 52 5.65 21.47 -16.65
C CYS A 52 5.10 20.18 -16.03
N ALA A 53 4.48 20.26 -14.84
CA ALA A 53 3.85 19.12 -14.20
C ALA A 53 2.76 18.50 -15.07
N LEU A 54 1.90 19.32 -15.66
CA LEU A 54 0.84 18.87 -16.57
C LEU A 54 1.42 18.31 -17.88
N ALA A 55 2.38 19.01 -18.49
CA ALA A 55 3.00 18.59 -19.75
C ALA A 55 3.71 17.23 -19.63
N PHE A 56 4.42 17.00 -18.52
CA PHE A 56 5.18 15.75 -18.31
C PHE A 56 4.34 14.63 -17.71
N LEU A 57 3.08 14.89 -17.33
CA LEU A 57 2.20 13.90 -16.72
C LEU A 57 1.90 12.74 -17.68
N TRP A 58 1.51 13.06 -18.92
CA TRP A 58 1.20 12.05 -19.93
C TRP A 58 2.38 11.13 -20.28
N PRO A 59 3.60 11.67 -20.56
CA PRO A 59 4.81 10.86 -20.69
C PRO A 59 5.06 9.94 -19.50
N LEU A 60 4.90 10.44 -18.27
CA LEU A 60 5.06 9.64 -17.06
C LEU A 60 4.05 8.49 -16.98
N LEU A 61 2.76 8.76 -17.23
CA LEU A 61 1.72 7.73 -17.20
C LEU A 61 2.00 6.60 -18.19
N ARG A 62 2.45 6.94 -19.41
CA ARG A 62 2.86 5.97 -20.42
C ARG A 62 4.11 5.20 -20.01
N TRP A 63 5.09 5.87 -19.40
CA TRP A 63 6.34 5.24 -18.92
C TRP A 63 6.12 4.27 -17.75
N LEU A 64 5.09 4.52 -16.94
CA LEU A 64 4.66 3.66 -15.84
C LEU A 64 3.72 2.52 -16.27
N ARG A 65 3.27 2.53 -17.53
CA ARG A 65 2.32 1.57 -18.11
C ARG A 65 1.05 1.45 -17.25
N LEU A 66 0.49 2.60 -16.85
CA LEU A 66 -0.75 2.65 -16.10
C LEU A 66 -1.93 2.61 -17.09
N HIS A 67 -2.77 1.58 -16.97
CA HIS A 67 -3.93 1.37 -17.83
C HIS A 67 -5.24 1.57 -17.08
N SER A 68 -5.22 1.47 -15.74
CA SER A 68 -6.41 1.64 -14.90
C SER A 68 -6.07 2.19 -13.51
N PHE A 69 -7.05 2.85 -12.87
CA PHE A 69 -7.00 3.22 -11.44
C PHE A 69 -6.76 2.01 -10.51
N ARG A 70 -7.11 0.80 -10.95
CA ARG A 70 -6.81 -0.44 -10.21
C ARG A 70 -5.30 -0.70 -10.09
N ASP A 71 -4.50 -0.24 -11.06
CA ASP A 71 -3.03 -0.36 -11.00
C ASP A 71 -2.45 0.50 -9.85
N LEU A 72 -3.19 1.54 -9.45
CA LEU A 72 -2.92 2.41 -8.30
C LEU A 72 -3.65 1.96 -7.03
N ARG A 73 -4.23 0.75 -7.04
CA ARG A 73 -5.03 0.16 -5.96
C ARG A 73 -6.24 1.00 -5.54
N LEU A 74 -6.80 1.80 -6.44
CA LEU A 74 -8.01 2.58 -6.22
C LEU A 74 -9.25 1.77 -6.63
N ASP A 75 -10.24 1.73 -5.75
CA ASP A 75 -11.52 1.05 -5.97
C ASP A 75 -12.62 2.06 -6.32
N LYS A 76 -13.64 1.61 -7.06
CA LYS A 76 -14.83 2.43 -7.33
C LYS A 76 -15.62 2.60 -6.03
N ASN A 77 -15.74 3.83 -5.55
CA ASN A 77 -16.42 4.13 -4.29
C ASN A 77 -17.88 4.54 -4.55
N ARG A 78 -18.82 3.71 -4.09
CA ARG A 78 -20.27 4.01 -4.18
C ARG A 78 -20.74 5.02 -3.13
N HIS A 79 -19.92 5.28 -2.11
CA HIS A 79 -20.21 6.18 -1.00
C HIS A 79 -19.33 7.45 -1.04
N ALA A 80 -18.93 7.88 -2.25
CA ALA A 80 -18.03 9.01 -2.47
C ALA A 80 -18.45 10.29 -1.72
N LEU A 81 -19.72 10.69 -1.83
CA LEU A 81 -20.24 11.90 -1.15
C LEU A 81 -20.16 11.78 0.38
N ARG A 82 -20.53 10.61 0.93
CA ARG A 82 -20.44 10.34 2.36
C ARG A 82 -18.99 10.47 2.85
N ASP A 83 -18.03 9.95 2.11
CA ASP A 83 -16.62 10.02 2.46
C ASP A 83 -16.06 11.45 2.41
N VAL A 84 -16.46 12.25 1.41
CA VAL A 84 -16.10 13.68 1.37
C VAL A 84 -16.67 14.40 2.59
N VAL A 85 -17.97 14.25 2.87
CA VAL A 85 -18.63 14.91 4.00
C VAL A 85 -18.01 14.47 5.33
N ALA A 86 -17.79 13.17 5.52
CA ALA A 86 -17.13 12.64 6.71
C ALA A 86 -15.72 13.24 6.86
N GLY A 87 -14.94 13.31 5.79
CA GLY A 87 -13.63 13.94 5.81
C GLY A 87 -13.69 15.41 6.23
N VAL A 88 -14.59 16.20 5.66
CA VAL A 88 -14.75 17.62 6.00
C VAL A 88 -15.09 17.79 7.48
N VAL A 89 -16.06 17.03 7.98
CA VAL A 89 -16.50 17.09 9.38
C VAL A 89 -15.37 16.69 10.33
N LEU A 90 -14.67 15.58 10.03
CA LEU A 90 -13.55 15.08 10.84
C LEU A 90 -12.37 16.06 10.89
N ALA A 91 -12.14 16.81 9.81
CA ALA A 91 -11.12 17.86 9.77
C ALA A 91 -11.56 19.15 10.47
N ALA A 92 -12.82 19.55 10.30
CA ALA A 92 -13.34 20.82 10.79
C ALA A 92 -13.49 20.88 12.31
N ILE A 93 -14.06 19.84 12.93
CA ILE A 93 -14.34 19.80 14.38
C ILE A 93 -13.10 20.12 15.24
N PRO A 94 -11.97 19.41 15.12
CA PRO A 94 -10.80 19.67 15.96
C PRO A 94 -10.17 21.04 15.70
N LEU A 95 -10.21 21.54 14.47
CA LEU A 95 -9.72 22.88 14.16
C LEU A 95 -10.60 23.97 14.77
N LEU A 96 -11.93 23.84 14.67
CA LEU A 96 -12.85 24.80 15.28
C LEU A 96 -12.73 24.79 16.81
N ALA A 97 -12.64 23.61 17.43
CA ALA A 97 -12.39 23.51 18.86
C ALA A 97 -11.06 24.18 19.26
N GLY A 98 -9.99 23.95 18.51
CA GLY A 98 -8.72 24.64 18.70
C GLY A 98 -8.84 26.16 18.55
N ALA A 99 -9.56 26.63 17.54
CA ALA A 99 -9.79 28.07 17.32
C ALA A 99 -10.55 28.70 18.50
N VAL A 100 -11.59 28.03 19.02
CA VAL A 100 -12.34 28.49 20.20
C VAL A 100 -11.43 28.61 21.41
N VAL A 101 -10.59 27.60 21.69
CA VAL A 101 -9.63 27.65 22.80
C VAL A 101 -8.67 28.82 22.63
N LEU A 102 -8.10 29.01 21.44
CA LEU A 102 -7.14 30.08 21.16
C LEU A 102 -7.74 31.49 21.26
N ILE A 103 -9.02 31.64 20.91
CA ILE A 103 -9.77 32.88 21.09
C ILE A 103 -10.08 33.10 22.57
N ALA A 104 -10.51 32.06 23.29
CA ALA A 104 -10.82 32.12 24.71
C ALA A 104 -9.58 32.48 25.56
N THR A 105 -8.41 31.98 25.19
CA THR A 105 -7.13 32.30 25.84
C THR A 105 -6.49 33.61 25.35
N ARG A 106 -7.20 34.41 24.55
CA ARG A 106 -6.73 35.70 23.99
C ARG A 106 -5.44 35.61 23.18
N ILE A 107 -5.10 34.44 22.64
CA ILE A 107 -3.95 34.28 21.73
C ILE A 107 -4.32 34.82 20.34
N PHE A 108 -5.58 34.63 19.95
CA PHE A 108 -6.18 35.19 18.75
C PHE A 108 -7.36 36.10 19.10
N LEU A 109 -7.43 37.25 18.45
CA LEU A 109 -8.55 38.18 18.53
C LEU A 109 -9.38 38.13 17.25
N LEU A 110 -10.70 38.25 17.39
CA LEU A 110 -11.60 38.40 16.25
C LEU A 110 -11.45 39.79 15.64
N LYS A 111 -11.42 39.84 14.31
CA LYS A 111 -11.50 41.10 13.55
C LYS A 111 -12.96 41.57 13.49
N ASN A 112 -13.15 42.88 13.47
CA ASN A 112 -14.48 43.50 13.48
C ASN A 112 -15.23 43.41 12.12
N ALA A 113 -14.59 42.90 11.06
CA ALA A 113 -15.18 42.83 9.71
C ALA A 113 -14.98 41.43 9.08
N LEU A 114 -16.05 40.92 8.47
CA LEU A 114 -16.04 39.69 7.67
C LEU A 114 -15.51 39.97 6.26
N PRO A 115 -14.44 39.29 5.80
CA PRO A 115 -13.84 39.55 4.50
C PRO A 115 -14.52 38.70 3.41
N TRP A 116 -15.73 39.10 3.03
CA TRP A 116 -16.60 38.43 2.06
C TRP A 116 -15.94 38.20 0.69
N ASP A 117 -15.16 39.18 0.24
CA ASP A 117 -14.35 39.15 -0.99
C ASP A 117 -13.32 38.00 -1.00
N SER A 118 -12.69 37.74 0.15
CA SER A 118 -11.70 36.69 0.29
C SER A 118 -12.30 35.30 0.54
N LEU A 119 -13.57 35.24 0.95
CA LEU A 119 -14.23 33.98 1.32
C LEU A 119 -14.49 33.09 0.10
N ALA A 120 -14.85 33.70 -1.03
CA ALA A 120 -14.97 33.00 -2.31
C ALA A 120 -13.64 32.36 -2.75
N ALA A 121 -12.52 33.06 -2.55
CA ALA A 121 -11.19 32.53 -2.86
C ALA A 121 -10.81 31.36 -1.94
N VAL A 122 -11.14 31.44 -0.64
CA VAL A 122 -10.93 30.33 0.32
C VAL A 122 -11.77 29.11 -0.07
N LEU A 123 -13.04 29.32 -0.42
CA LEU A 123 -13.92 28.24 -0.86
C LEU A 123 -13.40 27.57 -2.15
N ALA A 124 -12.99 28.37 -3.13
CA ALA A 124 -12.42 27.86 -4.38
C ALA A 124 -11.14 27.04 -4.10
N ALA A 125 -10.25 27.53 -3.24
CA ALA A 125 -9.04 26.81 -2.84
C ALA A 125 -9.37 25.49 -2.12
N ALA A 126 -10.35 25.49 -1.22
CA ALA A 126 -10.79 24.31 -0.48
C ALA A 126 -11.40 23.22 -1.37
N VAL A 127 -11.82 23.53 -2.59
CA VAL A 127 -12.32 22.55 -3.56
C VAL A 127 -11.22 22.13 -4.54
N VAL A 128 -10.56 23.10 -5.17
CA VAL A 128 -9.65 22.82 -6.29
C VAL A 128 -8.33 22.19 -5.82
N VAL A 129 -7.74 22.72 -4.75
CA VAL A 129 -6.42 22.27 -4.28
C VAL A 129 -6.46 20.81 -3.84
N PRO A 130 -7.39 20.36 -2.98
CA PRO A 130 -7.48 18.96 -2.58
C PRO A 130 -7.69 17.99 -3.73
N LEU A 131 -8.48 18.36 -4.75
CA LEU A 131 -8.71 17.50 -5.91
C LEU A 131 -7.41 17.20 -6.66
N ILE A 132 -6.61 18.22 -6.92
CA ILE A 132 -5.35 18.09 -7.66
C ILE A 132 -4.31 17.37 -6.79
N GLU A 133 -4.13 17.84 -5.56
CA GLU A 133 -3.09 17.32 -4.68
C GLU A 133 -3.36 15.89 -4.23
N GLU A 134 -4.57 15.56 -3.81
CA GLU A 134 -4.87 14.18 -3.38
C GLU A 134 -4.81 13.20 -4.55
N PHE A 135 -5.21 13.63 -5.76
CA PHE A 135 -5.00 12.83 -6.97
C PHE A 135 -3.52 12.54 -7.21
N PHE A 136 -2.65 13.55 -7.11
CA PHE A 136 -1.24 13.39 -7.33
C PHE A 136 -0.54 12.58 -6.22
N PHE A 137 -0.65 13.02 -4.96
CA PHE A 137 0.06 12.40 -3.85
C PHE A 137 -0.55 11.04 -3.46
N ARG A 138 -1.87 10.94 -3.30
CA ARG A 138 -2.55 9.74 -2.75
C ARG A 138 -3.08 8.82 -3.85
N GLY A 139 -3.36 9.36 -5.03
CA GLY A 139 -3.69 8.58 -6.22
C GLY A 139 -2.42 8.01 -6.87
N MET A 140 -1.62 8.88 -7.48
CA MET A 140 -0.47 8.46 -8.28
C MET A 140 0.73 8.02 -7.42
N LEU A 141 1.33 8.94 -6.67
CA LEU A 141 2.59 8.69 -5.94
C LEU A 141 2.45 7.52 -4.95
N LEU A 142 1.46 7.58 -4.07
CA LEU A 142 1.18 6.50 -3.12
C LEU A 142 0.82 5.19 -3.84
N GLY A 143 -0.04 5.25 -4.86
CA GLY A 143 -0.43 4.08 -5.65
C GLY A 143 0.77 3.35 -6.27
N ILE A 144 1.69 4.11 -6.87
CA ILE A 144 2.93 3.57 -7.47
C ILE A 144 3.87 3.00 -6.41
N LEU A 145 4.05 3.70 -5.29
CA LEU A 145 4.88 3.21 -4.20
C LEU A 145 4.33 1.90 -3.62
N LEU A 146 3.01 1.75 -3.50
CA LEU A 146 2.36 0.52 -3.06
C LEU A 146 2.54 -0.67 -4.02
N ARG A 147 2.90 -0.44 -5.29
CA ARG A 147 3.25 -1.53 -6.22
C ARG A 147 4.58 -2.17 -5.88
N SER A 148 5.51 -1.43 -5.28
CA SER A 148 6.90 -1.87 -5.12
C SER A 148 7.49 -1.75 -3.72
N SER A 149 6.69 -1.33 -2.74
CA SER A 149 7.11 -1.17 -1.34
C SER A 149 5.99 -1.59 -0.36
N ARG A 150 6.38 -1.82 0.90
CA ARG A 150 5.42 -2.06 1.99
C ARG A 150 4.60 -0.79 2.23
N SER A 151 3.34 -0.93 2.65
CA SER A 151 2.43 0.21 2.89
C SER A 151 3.01 1.27 3.82
N VAL A 152 3.71 0.86 4.89
CA VAL A 152 4.35 1.79 5.83
C VAL A 152 5.41 2.64 5.14
N ILE A 153 6.26 2.03 4.31
CA ILE A 153 7.31 2.73 3.58
C ILE A 153 6.69 3.66 2.53
N ALA A 154 5.64 3.21 1.85
CA ALA A 154 4.91 4.04 0.90
C ALA A 154 4.29 5.29 1.57
N ILE A 155 3.64 5.12 2.72
CA ILE A 155 3.10 6.23 3.52
C ILE A 155 4.21 7.18 3.93
N LEU A 156 5.32 6.69 4.49
CA LEU A 156 6.45 7.50 4.92
C LEU A 156 6.98 8.37 3.78
N ILE A 157 7.25 7.77 2.62
CA ILE A 157 7.79 8.48 1.46
C ILE A 157 6.79 9.49 0.91
N THR A 158 5.53 9.10 0.71
CA THR A 158 4.50 10.03 0.21
C THR A 158 4.30 11.22 1.16
N SER A 159 4.32 10.97 2.48
CA SER A 159 4.13 12.01 3.49
C SER A 159 5.34 12.95 3.58
N ALA A 160 6.56 12.42 3.48
CA ALA A 160 7.79 13.21 3.38
C ALA A 160 7.76 14.10 2.14
N PHE A 161 7.35 13.54 1.01
CA PHE A 161 7.29 14.27 -0.25
C PHE A 161 6.22 15.37 -0.23
N PHE A 162 5.04 15.08 0.32
CA PHE A 162 3.99 16.08 0.56
C PHE A 162 4.51 17.23 1.43
N ALA A 163 5.18 16.92 2.55
CA ALA A 163 5.75 17.94 3.44
C ALA A 163 6.84 18.76 2.76
N LEU A 164 7.74 18.12 2.03
CA LEU A 164 8.83 18.76 1.32
C LEU A 164 8.31 19.76 0.28
N VAL A 165 7.37 19.37 -0.57
CA VAL A 165 6.81 20.25 -1.61
C VAL A 165 6.13 21.48 -1.00
N HIS A 166 5.46 21.33 0.13
CA HIS A 166 4.77 22.44 0.79
C HIS A 166 5.69 23.35 1.60
N PHE A 167 6.82 22.81 2.05
CA PHE A 167 7.83 23.54 2.82
C PHE A 167 8.80 24.30 1.90
N LEU A 168 9.02 23.82 0.67
CA LEU A 168 9.79 24.51 -0.37
C LEU A 168 8.96 25.67 -0.97
N LYS A 169 8.91 26.81 -0.29
CA LYS A 169 8.41 28.07 -0.84
C LYS A 169 9.51 29.13 -0.81
N ALA A 170 9.87 29.65 -1.98
CA ALA A 170 10.74 30.81 -2.06
C ALA A 170 10.02 32.05 -1.48
N PRO A 171 10.72 32.90 -0.71
CA PRO A 171 10.18 34.19 -0.28
C PRO A 171 9.94 35.09 -1.50
N ALA A 172 8.85 35.87 -1.46
CA ALA A 172 8.54 36.84 -2.50
C ALA A 172 9.70 37.84 -2.65
N ARG A 173 10.16 38.06 -3.88
CA ARG A 173 11.21 39.04 -4.20
C ARG A 173 10.64 40.17 -5.03
N SER A 174 10.71 41.38 -4.49
CA SER A 174 10.50 42.62 -5.23
C SER A 174 11.86 43.25 -5.53
N ASN A 175 12.18 43.43 -6.81
CA ASN A 175 13.25 44.32 -7.34
C ASN A 175 14.63 43.72 -7.72
N GLU A 176 14.73 42.45 -8.12
CA GLU A 176 15.92 41.97 -8.84
C GLU A 176 15.66 41.88 -10.34
N SER A 177 16.66 42.20 -11.17
CA SER A 177 16.59 41.99 -12.61
C SER A 177 16.47 40.49 -12.90
N VAL A 178 15.39 40.10 -13.58
CA VAL A 178 15.15 38.69 -13.94
C VAL A 178 16.10 38.29 -15.07
N THR A 179 16.91 37.25 -14.83
CA THR A 179 17.84 36.65 -15.78
C THR A 179 17.45 35.21 -16.09
N TRP A 180 18.13 34.57 -17.04
CA TRP A 180 17.93 33.15 -17.35
C TRP A 180 18.19 32.21 -16.16
N SER A 181 19.00 32.61 -15.17
CA SER A 181 19.30 31.80 -13.98
C SER A 181 18.34 32.06 -12.81
N SER A 182 17.46 33.07 -12.89
CA SER A 182 16.56 33.44 -11.79
C SER A 182 15.69 32.27 -11.30
N GLY A 183 15.21 31.40 -12.20
CA GLY A 183 14.44 30.21 -11.80
C GLY A 183 15.25 29.21 -10.97
N PHE A 184 16.54 29.05 -11.24
CA PHE A 184 17.42 28.18 -10.44
C PHE A 184 17.74 28.81 -9.08
N HIS A 185 17.87 30.14 -9.02
CA HIS A 185 17.98 30.84 -7.74
C HIS A 185 16.72 30.67 -6.90
N SER A 186 15.51 30.73 -7.48
CA SER A 186 14.26 30.46 -6.78
C SER A 186 14.22 29.04 -6.19
N ILE A 187 14.77 28.03 -6.88
CA ILE A 187 14.94 26.68 -6.31
C ILE A 187 15.83 26.74 -5.07
N ALA A 188 17.04 27.32 -5.18
CA ALA A 188 17.97 27.40 -4.06
C ALA A 188 17.37 28.15 -2.86
N ASN A 189 16.71 29.27 -3.12
CA ASN A 189 16.05 30.10 -2.10
C ASN A 189 14.87 29.38 -1.43
N SER A 190 14.20 28.45 -2.13
CA SER A 190 13.14 27.64 -1.54
C SER A 190 13.63 26.75 -0.40
N PHE A 191 14.94 26.44 -0.34
CA PHE A 191 15.55 25.70 0.76
C PHE A 191 15.91 26.56 1.97
N ALA A 192 15.84 27.90 1.88
CA ALA A 192 16.22 28.78 2.98
C ALA A 192 15.40 28.52 4.26
N GLN A 193 14.15 28.05 4.13
CA GLN A 193 13.30 27.69 5.27
C GLN A 193 13.86 26.53 6.12
N PHE A 194 14.75 25.69 5.56
CA PHE A 194 15.40 24.61 6.33
C PHE A 194 16.52 25.12 7.25
N ALA A 195 16.96 26.36 7.09
CA ALA A 195 17.98 26.96 7.96
C ALA A 195 17.44 27.32 9.35
N ASP A 196 16.11 27.38 9.53
CA ASP A 196 15.46 27.63 10.82
C ASP A 196 14.94 26.30 11.43
N PRO A 197 15.62 25.75 12.46
CA PRO A 197 15.24 24.50 13.10
C PRO A 197 13.83 24.54 13.72
N MET A 198 13.35 25.71 14.15
CA MET A 198 12.03 25.86 14.74
C MET A 198 10.94 25.79 13.68
N MET A 199 11.16 26.40 12.51
CA MET A 199 10.25 26.25 11.37
C MET A 199 10.19 24.81 10.87
N VAL A 200 11.32 24.11 10.83
CA VAL A 200 11.36 22.68 10.48
C VAL A 200 10.56 21.87 11.51
N LEU A 201 10.84 22.04 12.81
CA LEU A 201 10.19 21.27 13.86
C LEU A 201 8.67 21.51 13.91
N ALA A 202 8.21 22.75 13.73
CA ALA A 202 6.79 23.08 13.77
C ALA A 202 6.07 22.78 12.44
N SER A 203 6.55 23.34 11.32
CA SER A 203 5.80 23.33 10.06
C SER A 203 6.03 22.06 9.24
N PHE A 204 7.29 21.63 9.08
CA PHE A 204 7.58 20.41 8.32
C PHE A 204 7.01 19.17 9.00
N THR A 205 7.19 19.03 10.32
CA THR A 205 6.60 17.92 11.09
C THR A 205 5.09 17.90 10.98
N THR A 206 4.44 19.06 11.04
CA THR A 206 2.98 19.13 10.89
C THR A 206 2.53 18.66 9.52
N LEU A 207 3.14 19.21 8.45
CA LEU A 207 2.81 18.82 7.08
C LEU A 207 3.06 17.33 6.85
N PHE A 208 4.10 16.77 7.46
CA PHE A 208 4.38 15.34 7.41
C PHE A 208 3.28 14.51 8.08
N LEU A 209 2.78 14.92 9.25
CA LEU A 209 1.71 14.23 9.98
C LEU A 209 0.37 14.33 9.25
N LEU A 210 0.02 15.50 8.70
CA LEU A 210 -1.14 15.64 7.81
C LEU A 210 -0.98 14.75 6.56
N GLY A 211 0.24 14.75 6.01
CA GLY A 211 0.74 13.84 4.99
C GLY A 211 0.31 12.40 5.23
N TRP A 212 0.65 11.93 6.44
CA TRP A 212 0.40 10.58 6.92
C TRP A 212 -1.09 10.30 7.09
N ILE A 213 -1.84 11.19 7.74
CA ILE A 213 -3.27 11.01 7.99
C ILE A 213 -4.03 10.81 6.67
N LEU A 214 -3.75 11.64 5.67
CA LEU A 214 -4.36 11.53 4.34
C LEU A 214 -3.99 10.21 3.64
N ALA A 215 -2.73 9.77 3.77
CA ALA A 215 -2.30 8.49 3.21
C ALA A 215 -2.98 7.30 3.91
N ASP A 216 -3.15 7.35 5.23
CA ASP A 216 -3.87 6.34 6.01
C ASP A 216 -5.37 6.30 5.63
N ALA A 217 -6.02 7.47 5.53
CA ALA A 217 -7.40 7.62 5.06
C ALA A 217 -7.62 6.97 3.68
N ARG A 218 -6.67 7.19 2.77
CA ARG A 218 -6.65 6.56 1.45
C ARG A 218 -6.51 5.04 1.53
N LEU A 219 -5.65 4.51 2.40
CA LEU A 219 -5.48 3.05 2.50
C LEU A 219 -6.73 2.36 3.09
N ARG A 220 -7.43 3.01 4.03
CA ARG A 220 -8.65 2.49 4.65
C ARG A 220 -9.81 2.39 3.67
N THR A 221 -10.06 3.46 2.92
CA THR A 221 -11.22 3.56 2.01
C THR A 221 -10.96 2.99 0.63
N ARG A 222 -9.69 2.78 0.28
CA ARG A 222 -9.24 2.50 -1.08
C ARG A 222 -9.72 3.53 -2.12
N SER A 223 -9.98 4.75 -1.66
CA SER A 223 -10.56 5.84 -2.43
C SER A 223 -9.90 7.18 -2.10
N LEU A 224 -10.09 8.18 -2.96
CA LEU A 224 -9.57 9.54 -2.75
C LEU A 224 -10.56 10.45 -2.02
N PHE A 225 -11.84 10.09 -1.96
CA PHE A 225 -12.89 11.01 -1.48
C PHE A 225 -12.75 11.40 0.00
N LEU A 226 -12.37 10.45 0.88
CA LEU A 226 -12.12 10.76 2.29
C LEU A 226 -10.88 11.67 2.48
N PRO A 227 -9.71 11.37 1.87
CA PRO A 227 -8.59 12.32 1.86
C PRO A 227 -8.95 13.70 1.30
N ILE A 228 -9.69 13.76 0.19
CA ILE A 228 -10.16 15.02 -0.40
C ILE A 228 -11.00 15.80 0.61
N GLY A 229 -11.96 15.15 1.28
CA GLY A 229 -12.78 15.78 2.31
C GLY A 229 -11.97 16.32 3.49
N LEU A 230 -11.04 15.53 4.02
CA LEU A 230 -10.16 15.96 5.13
C LEU A 230 -9.34 17.19 4.75
N HIS A 231 -8.71 17.14 3.57
CA HIS A 231 -7.89 18.23 3.08
C HIS A 231 -8.73 19.49 2.81
N SER A 232 -9.92 19.34 2.21
CA SER A 232 -10.88 20.42 2.00
C SER A 232 -11.29 21.10 3.31
N GLY A 233 -11.63 20.30 4.33
CA GLY A 233 -12.01 20.79 5.65
C GLY A 233 -10.89 21.58 6.34
N TRP A 234 -9.64 21.11 6.26
CA TRP A 234 -8.49 21.83 6.81
C TRP A 234 -8.22 23.16 6.11
N ILE A 235 -8.21 23.19 4.77
CA ILE A 235 -8.01 24.43 4.00
C ILE A 235 -9.13 25.43 4.33
N PHE A 236 -10.38 24.99 4.32
CA PHE A 236 -11.52 25.86 4.54
C PHE A 236 -11.51 26.47 5.94
N VAL A 237 -11.44 25.64 7.00
CA VAL A 237 -11.49 26.14 8.38
C VAL A 237 -10.27 27.00 8.70
N ALA A 238 -9.06 26.57 8.33
CA ALA A 238 -7.86 27.37 8.58
C ALA A 238 -7.88 28.69 7.81
N GLY A 239 -8.38 28.67 6.56
CA GLY A 239 -8.53 29.86 5.73
C GLY A 239 -9.51 30.87 6.33
N VAL A 240 -10.71 30.42 6.72
CA VAL A 240 -11.74 31.27 7.33
C VAL A 240 -11.25 31.84 8.67
N VAL A 241 -10.74 30.98 9.56
CA VAL A 241 -10.24 31.42 10.88
C VAL A 241 -9.07 32.41 10.72
N GLY A 242 -8.11 32.13 9.84
CA GLY A 242 -6.98 33.03 9.59
C GLY A 242 -7.39 34.38 9.00
N LYS A 243 -8.48 34.42 8.22
CA LYS A 243 -9.04 35.67 7.71
C LYS A 243 -9.81 36.44 8.80
N MET A 244 -10.53 35.75 9.68
CA MET A 244 -11.35 36.35 10.74
C MET A 244 -10.57 36.73 12.01
N THR A 245 -9.35 36.22 12.20
CA THR A 245 -8.59 36.44 13.44
C THR A 245 -7.26 37.16 13.20
N LYS A 246 -6.78 37.85 14.23
CA LYS A 246 -5.43 38.43 14.31
C LYS A 246 -4.72 37.84 15.52
N ARG A 247 -3.44 37.46 15.35
CA ARG A 247 -2.62 36.93 16.44
C ARG A 247 -2.11 38.09 17.31
N GLU A 248 -2.26 37.99 18.63
CA GLU A 248 -1.89 39.06 19.58
C GLU A 248 -0.62 38.72 20.38
N THR A 249 -0.50 37.49 20.90
CA THR A 249 0.63 37.08 21.75
C THR A 249 1.53 36.00 21.12
N ILE A 250 2.85 36.19 21.24
CA ILE A 250 3.90 35.22 20.85
C ILE A 250 4.44 34.57 22.15
N ILE A 251 3.66 33.71 22.79
CA ILE A 251 4.11 33.04 24.04
C ILE A 251 4.75 31.69 23.75
N LEU A 252 4.44 31.06 22.61
CA LEU A 252 4.90 29.70 22.30
C LEU A 252 5.44 29.64 20.86
N PRO A 253 6.77 29.61 20.65
CA PRO A 253 7.36 29.60 19.31
C PRO A 253 7.03 28.33 18.51
N TRP A 254 6.63 27.24 19.17
CA TRP A 254 6.13 26.02 18.51
C TRP A 254 4.67 26.11 18.08
N LEU A 255 3.89 27.09 18.54
CA LEU A 255 2.52 27.33 18.10
C LEU A 255 2.65 28.26 16.90
N GLY A 256 2.72 27.70 15.70
CA GLY A 256 3.14 28.41 14.49
C GLY A 256 2.22 29.56 14.08
N SER A 257 2.45 30.17 12.94
CA SER A 257 1.75 31.40 12.51
C SER A 257 0.26 31.23 12.19
N ASN A 258 -0.23 29.98 12.15
CA ASN A 258 -1.61 29.65 11.81
C ASN A 258 -2.11 28.43 12.58
N LEU A 259 -3.44 28.19 12.52
CA LEU A 259 -4.14 27.10 13.20
C LEU A 259 -3.63 25.69 12.83
N LEU A 260 -2.92 25.58 11.69
CA LEU A 260 -2.39 24.34 11.15
C LEU A 260 -0.92 24.09 11.53
N THR A 261 -0.27 24.91 12.35
CA THR A 261 1.15 24.72 12.71
C THR A 261 1.32 24.63 14.23
N GLY A 262 1.90 23.53 14.74
CA GLY A 262 2.28 23.39 16.16
C GLY A 262 1.93 22.05 16.82
N LEU A 263 1.53 22.03 18.11
CA LEU A 263 1.29 20.81 18.92
C LEU A 263 0.01 20.03 18.58
N LEU A 264 -0.97 20.67 17.93
CA LEU A 264 -2.25 20.06 17.52
C LEU A 264 -2.13 18.75 16.69
N PRO A 265 -1.17 18.59 15.75
CA PRO A 265 -1.04 17.43 14.87
C PRO A 265 -0.48 16.15 15.51
N LEU A 266 0.23 16.26 16.65
CA LEU A 266 0.69 15.08 17.38
C LEU A 266 -0.48 14.39 18.10
N VAL A 267 -1.42 15.20 18.62
CA VAL A 267 -2.70 14.72 19.14
C VAL A 267 -3.55 14.14 18.00
N THR A 268 -3.47 14.68 16.79
CA THR A 268 -4.34 14.25 15.66
C THR A 268 -4.04 12.86 15.13
N ARG A 269 -2.84 12.27 15.29
CA ARG A 269 -2.57 10.93 14.73
C ARG A 269 -3.29 9.80 15.45
N GLU A 270 -3.17 9.75 16.78
CA GLU A 270 -3.81 8.68 17.56
C GLU A 270 -5.31 8.94 17.71
N THR A 271 -5.72 10.21 17.83
CA THR A 271 -7.15 10.57 17.76
C THR A 271 -7.74 10.28 16.37
N TRP A 272 -7.02 10.54 15.27
CA TRP A 272 -7.44 10.12 13.92
C TRP A 272 -7.66 8.62 13.86
N ARG A 273 -6.72 7.80 14.37
CA ARG A 273 -6.88 6.34 14.37
C ARG A 273 -8.08 5.88 15.18
N ALA A 274 -8.36 6.52 16.31
CA ALA A 274 -9.50 6.21 17.17
C ALA A 274 -10.82 6.60 16.52
N VAL A 275 -10.93 7.82 16.01
CA VAL A 275 -12.15 8.32 15.36
C VAL A 275 -12.40 7.61 14.03
N ALA A 276 -11.36 7.39 13.22
CA ALA A 276 -11.49 6.64 11.97
C ALA A 276 -11.92 5.18 12.20
N SER A 277 -11.62 4.55 13.36
CA SER A 277 -12.19 3.22 13.68
C SER A 277 -13.70 3.21 13.72
N LEU A 278 -14.30 4.30 14.19
CA LEU A 278 -15.73 4.39 14.45
C LEU A 278 -16.50 4.46 13.12
N PHE A 279 -15.99 5.26 12.18
CA PHE A 279 -16.60 5.45 10.87
C PHE A 279 -16.18 4.40 9.83
N TYR A 280 -14.99 3.82 9.98
CA TYR A 280 -14.41 2.83 9.08
C TYR A 280 -13.95 1.59 9.86
N PRO A 281 -14.90 0.77 10.36
CA PRO A 281 -14.57 -0.45 11.08
C PRO A 281 -13.84 -1.45 10.18
N ALA A 282 -13.11 -2.39 10.79
CA ALA A 282 -12.56 -3.52 10.04
C ALA A 282 -13.74 -4.34 9.49
N LEU A 283 -13.69 -4.66 8.20
CA LEU A 283 -14.73 -5.40 7.50
C LEU A 283 -14.21 -6.77 7.06
N CYS A 284 -15.08 -7.79 7.09
CA CYS A 284 -14.80 -9.10 6.53
C CYS A 284 -14.41 -8.98 5.06
N ALA A 285 -13.31 -9.63 4.68
CA ALA A 285 -12.83 -9.62 3.30
C ALA A 285 -13.80 -10.25 2.28
N VAL A 286 -14.80 -11.01 2.75
CA VAL A 286 -15.74 -11.78 1.93
C VAL A 286 -17.13 -11.13 1.88
N CYS A 287 -17.77 -10.95 3.05
CA CYS A 287 -19.15 -10.44 3.12
C CYS A 287 -19.25 -8.98 3.55
N HIS A 288 -18.13 -8.33 3.87
CA HIS A 288 -18.06 -6.96 4.37
C HIS A 288 -18.83 -6.69 5.68
N ALA A 289 -19.22 -7.72 6.43
CA ALA A 289 -19.74 -7.55 7.78
C ALA A 289 -18.64 -6.99 8.72
N PRO A 290 -18.99 -6.19 9.73
CA PRO A 290 -18.04 -5.70 10.73
C PRO A 290 -17.33 -6.86 11.45
N ILE A 291 -16.03 -6.71 11.69
CA ILE A 291 -15.19 -7.67 12.42
C ILE A 291 -14.30 -6.96 13.43
N ARG A 292 -13.72 -7.71 14.38
CA ARG A 292 -12.78 -7.14 15.35
C ARG A 292 -11.48 -6.76 14.63
N ARG A 293 -10.78 -5.76 15.17
CA ARG A 293 -9.44 -5.41 14.68
C ARG A 293 -8.50 -6.60 14.86
N GLY A 294 -7.81 -6.98 13.79
CA GLY A 294 -6.93 -8.15 13.76
C GLY A 294 -7.57 -9.36 13.06
N ASP A 295 -8.90 -9.41 12.98
CA ASP A 295 -9.60 -10.40 12.16
C ASP A 295 -9.57 -9.99 10.68
N TYR A 296 -9.75 -10.97 9.81
CA TYR A 296 -9.83 -10.76 8.36
C TYR A 296 -11.10 -11.36 7.74
N ILE A 297 -11.68 -12.37 8.40
CA ILE A 297 -12.85 -13.10 7.95
C ILE A 297 -13.77 -13.24 9.16
N CYS A 298 -15.06 -12.94 9.01
CA CYS A 298 -16.02 -13.15 10.11
C CYS A 298 -16.33 -14.63 10.29
N GLN A 299 -16.82 -15.01 11.48
CA GLN A 299 -17.14 -16.41 11.79
C GLN A 299 -18.12 -17.02 10.79
N GLY A 300 -19.21 -16.32 10.45
CA GLY A 300 -20.20 -16.83 9.49
C GLY A 300 -19.66 -17.03 8.05
N CYS A 301 -18.52 -16.44 7.69
CA CYS A 301 -17.82 -16.78 6.46
C CYS A 301 -16.84 -17.94 6.65
N LEU A 302 -16.18 -18.05 7.81
CA LEU A 302 -15.34 -19.21 8.14
C LEU A 302 -16.16 -20.50 8.22
N ASP A 303 -17.37 -20.46 8.76
CA ASP A 303 -18.26 -21.61 8.86
C ASP A 303 -18.70 -22.15 7.48
N LYS A 304 -18.63 -21.31 6.44
CA LYS A 304 -18.88 -21.69 5.04
C LYS A 304 -17.65 -22.29 4.35
N ALA A 305 -16.49 -22.31 5.00
CA ALA A 305 -15.29 -22.92 4.46
C ALA A 305 -15.42 -24.45 4.50
N GLN A 306 -15.36 -25.08 3.33
CA GLN A 306 -15.50 -26.53 3.22
C GLN A 306 -14.25 -27.24 3.73
N ARG A 307 -14.33 -27.81 4.95
CA ARG A 307 -13.27 -28.65 5.52
C ARG A 307 -13.17 -30.00 4.80
N ILE A 308 -11.95 -30.51 4.73
CA ILE A 308 -11.67 -31.87 4.28
C ILE A 308 -11.81 -32.79 5.50
N VAL A 309 -12.78 -33.70 5.44
CA VAL A 309 -13.05 -34.72 6.45
C VAL A 309 -12.94 -36.10 5.82
N ALA A 310 -12.67 -37.12 6.64
CA ALA A 310 -12.59 -38.50 6.16
C ALA A 310 -13.92 -38.96 5.55
N PRO A 311 -13.91 -39.87 4.55
CA PRO A 311 -12.72 -40.50 3.97
C PRO A 311 -12.01 -39.62 2.94
N PHE A 312 -10.67 -39.60 2.99
CA PHE A 312 -9.82 -38.90 2.03
C PHE A 312 -8.58 -39.71 1.65
N CYS A 313 -8.01 -39.39 0.48
CA CYS A 313 -6.81 -40.03 -0.04
C CYS A 313 -5.61 -39.90 0.92
N ALA A 314 -4.98 -41.04 1.23
CA ALA A 314 -3.81 -41.14 2.09
C ALA A 314 -2.61 -40.32 1.60
N LYS A 315 -2.50 -40.04 0.29
CA LYS A 315 -1.39 -39.30 -0.31
C LYS A 315 -1.65 -37.80 -0.51
N CYS A 316 -2.86 -37.39 -0.91
CA CYS A 316 -3.09 -36.02 -1.40
C CYS A 316 -4.31 -35.33 -0.79
N SER A 317 -5.00 -35.97 0.15
CA SER A 317 -6.19 -35.42 0.82
C SER A 317 -7.38 -35.15 -0.10
N GLU A 318 -7.49 -35.84 -1.24
CA GLU A 318 -8.74 -35.81 -2.03
C GLU A 318 -9.86 -36.44 -1.21
N PRO A 319 -10.92 -35.69 -0.87
CA PRO A 319 -12.06 -36.27 -0.16
C PRO A 319 -12.91 -37.11 -1.11
N PHE A 320 -13.53 -38.16 -0.57
CA PHE A 320 -14.47 -39.01 -1.28
C PHE A 320 -15.81 -39.05 -0.56
N ALA A 321 -16.89 -39.21 -1.32
CA ALA A 321 -18.21 -39.47 -0.77
C ALA A 321 -18.36 -40.98 -0.53
N GLY A 322 -19.01 -41.35 0.57
CA GLY A 322 -19.29 -42.74 0.94
C GLY A 322 -18.57 -43.16 2.23
N ALA A 323 -18.90 -44.37 2.70
CA ALA A 323 -18.24 -45.01 3.84
C ALA A 323 -17.13 -45.92 3.31
N ILE A 324 -15.94 -45.33 3.08
CA ILE A 324 -14.74 -46.11 2.79
C ILE A 324 -14.06 -46.38 4.13
N ASP A 325 -14.11 -47.63 4.57
CA ASP A 325 -13.43 -48.08 5.78
C ASP A 325 -11.98 -48.44 5.43
N GLY A 326 -11.03 -47.66 5.95
CA GLY A 326 -9.60 -47.90 5.79
C GLY A 326 -8.85 -46.86 4.94
N THR A 327 -7.55 -47.11 4.77
CA THR A 327 -6.67 -46.20 4.01
C THR A 327 -6.73 -46.53 2.52
N PHE A 328 -6.92 -45.51 1.68
CA PHE A 328 -6.96 -45.68 0.23
C PHE A 328 -6.21 -44.56 -0.50
N THR A 329 -5.90 -44.82 -1.76
CA THR A 329 -5.22 -43.86 -2.63
C THR A 329 -6.12 -43.56 -3.83
N CYS A 330 -6.41 -42.29 -4.08
CA CYS A 330 -7.30 -41.89 -5.18
C CYS A 330 -6.68 -42.11 -6.57
N ALA A 331 -7.50 -41.98 -7.63
CA ALA A 331 -7.05 -41.99 -9.03
C ALA A 331 -6.00 -40.91 -9.36
N ASN A 332 -5.88 -39.88 -8.51
CA ASN A 332 -4.80 -38.90 -8.64
C ASN A 332 -3.42 -39.41 -8.19
N CYS A 333 -3.36 -40.55 -7.50
CA CYS A 333 -2.17 -41.00 -6.79
C CYS A 333 -1.84 -42.49 -7.02
N VAL A 334 -2.81 -43.37 -7.26
CA VAL A 334 -2.62 -44.84 -7.19
C VAL A 334 -1.54 -45.37 -8.15
N ASN A 335 -1.48 -44.86 -9.38
CA ASN A 335 -0.51 -45.30 -10.39
C ASN A 335 0.62 -44.29 -10.60
N ARG A 336 1.08 -43.63 -9.53
CA ARG A 336 2.10 -42.58 -9.62
C ARG A 336 3.16 -42.69 -8.54
N THR A 337 4.41 -42.62 -8.98
CA THR A 337 5.55 -42.34 -8.11
C THR A 337 5.57 -40.85 -7.78
N LEU A 338 5.02 -40.48 -6.61
CA LEU A 338 5.06 -39.12 -6.09
C LEU A 338 6.37 -38.92 -5.32
N GLY A 339 7.00 -37.75 -5.50
CA GLY A 339 8.25 -37.43 -4.80
C GLY A 339 8.10 -37.21 -3.29
N PHE A 340 6.88 -36.90 -2.83
CA PHE A 340 6.54 -36.66 -1.43
C PHE A 340 5.85 -37.87 -0.77
N ASP A 341 6.00 -38.00 0.54
CA ASP A 341 5.38 -39.05 1.35
C ASP A 341 3.86 -38.86 1.47
N ALA A 342 3.43 -37.65 1.84
CA ALA A 342 2.05 -37.21 1.87
C ALA A 342 1.93 -35.69 1.71
N ALA A 343 0.81 -35.24 1.13
CA ALA A 343 0.44 -33.84 1.01
C ALA A 343 -0.94 -33.61 1.67
N VAL A 344 -0.97 -32.71 2.66
CA VAL A 344 -2.16 -32.42 3.46
C VAL A 344 -2.73 -31.03 3.19
N ALA A 345 -4.05 -30.95 3.31
CA ALA A 345 -4.82 -29.71 3.27
C ALA A 345 -6.02 -29.85 4.21
N ALA A 346 -6.32 -28.78 4.96
CA ALA A 346 -7.49 -28.75 5.84
C ALA A 346 -8.79 -28.40 5.11
N TYR A 347 -8.70 -27.72 3.96
CA TYR A 347 -9.86 -27.16 3.26
C TYR A 347 -9.90 -27.48 1.76
N ARG A 348 -11.10 -27.48 1.18
CA ARG A 348 -11.32 -27.47 -0.26
C ARG A 348 -11.21 -26.04 -0.79
N SER A 349 -10.62 -25.88 -1.96
CA SER A 349 -10.50 -24.61 -2.70
C SER A 349 -11.82 -24.30 -3.41
N ARG A 350 -12.87 -24.11 -2.62
CA ARG A 350 -14.22 -23.74 -3.05
C ARG A 350 -14.74 -22.58 -2.19
N GLY A 351 -15.73 -21.86 -2.71
CA GLY A 351 -16.39 -20.75 -2.01
C GLY A 351 -15.41 -19.76 -1.38
N VAL A 352 -15.53 -19.59 -0.07
CA VAL A 352 -14.73 -18.66 0.75
C VAL A 352 -13.23 -18.89 0.62
N VAL A 353 -12.79 -20.14 0.68
CA VAL A 353 -11.36 -20.50 0.64
C VAL A 353 -10.76 -20.12 -0.70
N ARG A 354 -11.43 -20.49 -1.80
CA ARG A 354 -11.00 -20.11 -3.16
C ARG A 354 -10.94 -18.60 -3.32
N PHE A 355 -11.98 -17.89 -2.88
CA PHE A 355 -12.01 -16.44 -2.97
C PHE A 355 -10.82 -15.81 -2.24
N ILE A 356 -10.57 -16.19 -0.99
CA ILE A 356 -9.48 -15.65 -0.17
C ILE A 356 -8.11 -15.93 -0.79
N VAL A 357 -7.87 -17.16 -1.26
CA VAL A 357 -6.59 -17.49 -1.91
C VAL A 357 -6.41 -16.70 -3.21
N LEU A 358 -7.46 -16.50 -4.02
CA LEU A 358 -7.39 -15.66 -5.22
C LEU A 358 -7.10 -14.19 -4.89
N GLN A 359 -7.78 -13.63 -3.89
CA GLN A 359 -7.54 -12.26 -3.43
C GLN A 359 -6.10 -12.07 -2.93
N PHE A 360 -5.58 -13.05 -2.18
CA PHE A 360 -4.20 -13.08 -1.75
C PHE A 360 -3.26 -13.13 -2.96
N LYS A 361 -3.44 -14.10 -3.87
CA LYS A 361 -2.51 -14.42 -4.97
C LYS A 361 -2.47 -13.37 -6.09
N TYR A 362 -3.60 -12.77 -6.42
CA TYR A 362 -3.73 -11.91 -7.62
C TYR A 362 -4.01 -10.44 -7.31
N ASN A 363 -4.65 -10.13 -6.17
CA ASN A 363 -4.96 -8.75 -5.79
C ASN A 363 -4.03 -8.19 -4.68
N CYS A 364 -2.93 -8.88 -4.40
CA CYS A 364 -1.91 -8.47 -3.44
C CYS A 364 -2.48 -8.11 -2.05
N GLN A 365 -3.56 -8.78 -1.64
CA GLN A 365 -4.17 -8.64 -0.33
C GLN A 365 -3.34 -9.38 0.73
N LEU A 366 -2.12 -8.91 0.97
CA LEU A 366 -1.11 -9.55 1.83
C LEU A 366 -1.59 -9.76 3.27
N GLN A 367 -2.59 -9.03 3.73
CA GLN A 367 -3.19 -9.22 5.05
C GLN A 367 -3.90 -10.59 5.17
N LEU A 368 -4.39 -11.14 4.05
CA LEU A 368 -5.02 -12.47 4.00
C LEU A 368 -4.03 -13.62 4.18
N ARG A 369 -2.72 -13.34 4.27
CA ARG A 369 -1.73 -14.37 4.64
C ARG A 369 -2.00 -14.99 6.01
N HIS A 370 -2.59 -14.24 6.93
CA HIS A 370 -2.84 -14.69 8.30
C HIS A 370 -3.91 -15.79 8.36
N PRO A 371 -5.13 -15.64 7.80
CA PRO A 371 -6.10 -16.73 7.76
C PRO A 371 -5.61 -17.93 6.93
N ILE A 372 -4.89 -17.70 5.83
CA ILE A 372 -4.34 -18.81 5.02
C ILE A 372 -3.26 -19.59 5.78
N ALA A 373 -2.39 -18.90 6.54
CA ALA A 373 -1.41 -19.56 7.40
C ALA A 373 -2.05 -20.31 8.57
N GLU A 374 -3.21 -19.84 9.05
CA GLU A 374 -3.99 -20.57 10.05
C GLU A 374 -4.56 -21.87 9.46
N TRP A 375 -5.05 -21.86 8.22
CA TRP A 375 -5.46 -23.08 7.53
C TRP A 375 -4.32 -24.07 7.29
N LEU A 376 -3.10 -23.58 7.02
CA LEU A 376 -1.91 -24.42 6.97
C LEU A 376 -1.61 -25.05 8.33
N ARG A 377 -1.73 -24.27 9.41
CA ARG A 377 -1.53 -24.78 10.78
C ARG A 377 -2.58 -25.83 11.14
N GLU A 378 -3.85 -25.60 10.79
CA GLU A 378 -4.91 -26.59 11.00
C GLU A 378 -4.61 -27.90 10.25
N ALA A 379 -4.06 -27.81 9.03
CA ALA A 379 -3.66 -28.98 8.26
C ALA A 379 -2.52 -29.78 8.91
N MET A 380 -1.72 -29.18 9.80
CA MET A 380 -0.69 -29.89 10.58
C MET A 380 -1.29 -30.80 11.66
N ASN A 381 -2.57 -30.65 12.00
CA ASN A 381 -3.27 -31.56 12.93
C ASN A 381 -3.69 -32.89 12.28
N ASP A 382 -3.49 -33.05 10.97
CA ASP A 382 -3.72 -34.31 10.27
C ASP A 382 -2.82 -35.41 10.87
N ALA A 383 -3.37 -36.61 11.06
CA ALA A 383 -2.64 -37.75 11.65
C ALA A 383 -1.34 -38.09 10.89
N ARG A 384 -1.27 -37.79 9.58
CA ARG A 384 -0.06 -37.98 8.76
C ARG A 384 1.05 -37.00 9.10
N MET A 385 0.74 -35.89 9.78
CA MET A 385 1.68 -34.84 10.17
C MET A 385 1.91 -34.76 11.68
N HIS A 386 0.85 -34.89 12.50
CA HIS A 386 0.85 -34.48 13.90
C HIS A 386 1.92 -35.16 14.78
N GLN A 387 2.33 -36.40 14.44
CA GLN A 387 3.34 -37.16 15.18
C GLN A 387 4.69 -37.23 14.46
N ARG A 388 4.88 -36.45 13.38
CA ARG A 388 6.11 -36.47 12.59
C ARG A 388 7.08 -35.42 13.07
N HIS A 389 8.35 -35.81 13.13
CA HIS A 389 9.46 -34.89 13.30
C HIS A 389 9.79 -34.23 11.95
N PHE A 390 10.00 -32.91 11.97
CA PHE A 390 10.45 -32.13 10.82
C PHE A 390 11.64 -31.28 11.24
N ASP A 391 12.69 -31.28 10.44
CA ASP A 391 13.90 -30.49 10.69
C ASP A 391 13.83 -29.11 10.03
N LEU A 392 13.09 -29.01 8.92
CA LEU A 392 13.20 -27.86 8.02
C LEU A 392 11.91 -27.59 7.24
N VAL A 393 11.48 -26.32 7.24
CA VAL A 393 10.40 -25.82 6.39
C VAL A 393 10.97 -25.25 5.10
N ILE A 394 10.50 -25.72 3.95
CA ILE A 394 10.93 -25.26 2.63
C ILE A 394 9.72 -24.78 1.83
N PRO A 395 9.63 -23.49 1.45
CA PRO A 395 8.56 -23.00 0.60
C PRO A 395 8.79 -23.41 -0.86
N VAL A 396 7.71 -23.72 -1.57
CA VAL A 396 7.77 -23.89 -3.03
C VAL A 396 8.22 -22.58 -3.69
N PRO A 397 9.26 -22.58 -4.54
CA PRO A 397 9.79 -21.36 -5.12
C PRO A 397 8.95 -20.90 -6.32
N LEU A 398 8.78 -19.58 -6.41
CA LEU A 398 8.18 -18.93 -7.56
C LEU A 398 9.26 -18.58 -8.60
N HIS A 399 8.95 -18.71 -9.89
CA HIS A 399 9.89 -18.31 -10.94
C HIS A 399 10.17 -16.79 -10.89
N PRO A 400 11.41 -16.32 -11.11
CA PRO A 400 11.76 -14.90 -11.01
C PRO A 400 10.86 -13.95 -11.83
N ALA A 401 10.41 -14.38 -13.01
CA ALA A 401 9.47 -13.60 -13.82
C ALA A 401 8.11 -13.39 -13.11
N ARG A 402 7.52 -14.45 -12.55
CA ARG A 402 6.26 -14.35 -11.79
C ARG A 402 6.45 -13.62 -10.46
N LEU A 403 7.63 -13.74 -9.84
CA LEU A 403 7.95 -12.97 -8.64
C LEU A 403 7.97 -11.46 -8.92
N ARG A 404 8.52 -11.04 -10.07
CA ARG A 404 8.49 -9.63 -10.50
C ARG A 404 7.09 -9.15 -10.84
N GLU A 405 6.29 -9.96 -11.52
CA GLU A 405 4.91 -9.65 -11.88
C GLU A 405 4.02 -9.51 -10.63
N ARG A 406 4.10 -10.48 -9.72
CA ARG A 406 3.23 -10.56 -8.54
C ARG A 406 3.74 -9.80 -7.32
N GLY A 407 5.04 -9.49 -7.27
CA GLY A 407 5.70 -8.77 -6.18
C GLY A 407 6.07 -9.60 -4.95
N PHE A 408 5.58 -10.84 -4.82
CA PHE A 408 5.92 -11.73 -3.69
C PHE A 408 5.70 -13.22 -4.04
N ASN A 409 6.36 -14.10 -3.28
CA ASN A 409 6.12 -15.56 -3.32
C ASN A 409 5.12 -15.95 -2.22
N GLN A 410 3.99 -16.53 -2.61
CA GLN A 410 2.86 -16.89 -1.73
C GLN A 410 3.30 -17.93 -0.72
N ALA A 411 3.84 -19.05 -1.21
CA ALA A 411 4.32 -20.16 -0.43
C ALA A 411 5.35 -19.70 0.60
N GLU A 412 6.26 -18.80 0.23
CA GLU A 412 7.29 -18.27 1.14
C GLU A 412 6.72 -17.40 2.25
N VAL A 413 5.78 -16.51 1.93
CA VAL A 413 5.12 -15.66 2.94
C VAL A 413 4.37 -16.53 3.95
N LEU A 414 3.69 -17.57 3.47
CA LEU A 414 2.93 -18.50 4.30
C LEU A 414 3.85 -19.40 5.13
N ALA A 415 4.88 -19.98 4.51
CA ALA A 415 5.86 -20.83 5.16
C ALA A 415 6.58 -20.11 6.30
N LYS A 416 6.88 -18.82 6.13
CA LYS A 416 7.50 -18.02 7.20
C LYS A 416 6.61 -17.95 8.45
N ILE A 417 5.31 -17.74 8.27
CA ILE A 417 4.36 -17.66 9.40
C ILE A 417 4.19 -19.04 10.04
N LEU A 418 4.06 -20.09 9.22
CA LEU A 418 3.93 -21.46 9.71
C LEU A 418 5.18 -21.88 10.50
N ALA A 419 6.37 -21.71 9.93
CA ALA A 419 7.65 -22.04 10.56
C ALA A 419 7.83 -21.39 11.94
N GLN A 420 7.41 -20.12 12.07
CA GLN A 420 7.40 -19.43 13.37
C GLN A 420 6.40 -20.06 14.36
N LYS A 421 5.20 -20.44 13.91
CA LYS A 421 4.16 -21.06 14.75
C LYS A 421 4.53 -22.46 15.23
N ILE A 422 5.26 -23.22 14.43
CA ILE A 422 5.69 -24.60 14.75
C ILE A 422 7.15 -24.69 15.21
N ASN A 423 7.80 -23.54 15.41
CA ASN A 423 9.18 -23.40 15.86
C ASN A 423 10.21 -24.23 15.04
N LEU A 424 10.13 -24.12 13.72
CA LEU A 424 11.07 -24.78 12.80
C LEU A 424 11.85 -23.76 11.97
N PRO A 425 13.10 -24.07 11.59
CA PRO A 425 13.85 -23.20 10.69
C PRO A 425 13.21 -23.19 9.30
N LEU A 426 13.23 -22.01 8.67
CA LEU A 426 12.80 -21.81 7.29
C LEU A 426 14.03 -21.74 6.38
N SER A 427 14.08 -22.55 5.33
CA SER A 427 15.12 -22.49 4.31
C SER A 427 14.54 -22.32 2.91
N ARG A 428 15.12 -21.40 2.14
CA ARG A 428 14.82 -21.22 0.71
C ARG A 428 15.66 -22.20 -0.14
N ALA A 429 15.68 -23.47 0.24
CA ALA A 429 16.56 -24.49 -0.35
C ALA A 429 16.36 -24.70 -1.85
N LEU A 430 15.15 -24.45 -2.35
CA LEU A 430 14.79 -24.65 -3.75
C LEU A 430 14.73 -23.32 -4.52
N GLU A 431 15.00 -23.41 -5.82
CA GLU A 431 14.69 -22.35 -6.77
C GLU A 431 14.09 -22.90 -8.05
N ARG A 432 13.16 -22.12 -8.65
CA ARG A 432 12.51 -22.46 -9.91
C ARG A 432 13.26 -21.81 -11.06
N ILE A 433 13.91 -22.64 -11.87
CA ILE A 433 14.81 -22.21 -12.95
C ILE A 433 14.13 -22.12 -14.31
N ARG A 434 13.04 -22.88 -14.52
CA ARG A 434 12.28 -22.84 -15.77
C ARG A 434 10.97 -22.09 -15.58
N TYR A 435 10.71 -21.13 -16.46
CA TYR A 435 9.39 -20.52 -16.56
C TYR A 435 8.45 -21.52 -17.20
N THR A 436 7.38 -21.89 -16.50
CA THR A 436 6.42 -22.88 -16.99
C THR A 436 5.03 -22.26 -16.86
N THR A 437 4.34 -22.14 -17.99
CA THR A 437 2.98 -21.61 -18.04
C THR A 437 2.00 -22.67 -17.53
N THR A 438 1.12 -22.24 -16.65
CA THR A 438 -0.08 -23.00 -16.29
C THR A 438 -1.08 -22.80 -17.42
N GLN A 439 -0.94 -23.51 -18.54
CA GLN A 439 -1.99 -23.50 -19.56
C GLN A 439 -3.21 -24.22 -18.99
N THR A 440 -4.38 -23.60 -19.10
CA THR A 440 -5.67 -24.18 -18.69
C THR A 440 -5.99 -25.44 -19.49
N ALA A 441 -5.50 -25.52 -20.73
CA ALA A 441 -5.68 -26.64 -21.66
C ALA A 441 -4.81 -27.86 -21.37
N PHE A 442 -3.74 -27.74 -20.57
CA PHE A 442 -2.91 -28.92 -20.31
C PHE A 442 -3.65 -29.96 -19.49
N ASP A 443 -3.63 -31.17 -20.00
CA ASP A 443 -4.03 -32.33 -19.24
C ASP A 443 -3.05 -32.56 -18.07
N ARG A 444 -3.37 -33.54 -17.25
CA ARG A 444 -2.61 -33.82 -16.04
C ARG A 444 -1.20 -34.37 -16.31
N ALA A 445 -1.02 -35.15 -17.37
CA ALA A 445 0.26 -35.72 -17.76
C ALA A 445 1.17 -34.63 -18.34
N GLU A 446 0.63 -33.77 -19.20
CA GLU A 446 1.30 -32.62 -19.78
C GLU A 446 1.77 -31.63 -18.70
N ARG A 447 0.95 -31.38 -17.67
CA ARG A 447 1.38 -30.56 -16.53
C ARG A 447 2.56 -31.13 -15.76
N MET A 448 2.71 -32.45 -15.72
CA MET A 448 3.84 -33.10 -15.06
C MET A 448 5.11 -32.96 -15.89
N GLU A 449 5.04 -33.29 -17.18
CA GLU A 449 6.17 -33.17 -18.10
C GLU A 449 6.65 -31.70 -18.19
N ASN A 450 5.70 -30.78 -18.25
CA ASN A 450 5.99 -29.34 -18.20
C ASN A 450 6.65 -28.89 -16.89
N LEU A 451 6.61 -29.65 -15.80
CA LEU A 451 7.29 -29.31 -14.56
C LEU A 451 8.61 -30.06 -14.33
N ARG A 452 8.87 -31.16 -15.05
CA ARG A 452 10.14 -31.89 -14.95
C ARG A 452 11.34 -30.99 -15.21
N GLY A 453 12.30 -31.01 -14.30
CA GLY A 453 13.51 -30.19 -14.36
C GLY A 453 13.26 -28.69 -14.14
N ALA A 454 12.06 -28.27 -13.71
CA ALA A 454 11.76 -26.85 -13.50
C ALA A 454 12.36 -26.30 -12.19
N PHE A 455 12.80 -27.17 -11.29
CA PHE A 455 13.30 -26.84 -9.95
C PHE A 455 14.71 -27.40 -9.74
N ARG A 456 15.50 -26.71 -8.92
CA ARG A 456 16.80 -27.21 -8.45
C ARG A 456 17.06 -26.80 -7.00
N LEU A 457 17.98 -27.51 -6.36
CA LEU A 457 18.54 -27.11 -5.08
C LEU A 457 19.49 -25.92 -5.27
N ARG A 458 19.43 -24.95 -4.36
CA ARG A 458 20.41 -23.86 -4.31
C ARG A 458 21.77 -24.39 -3.86
N LYS A 459 22.84 -23.79 -4.39
CA LYS A 459 24.21 -24.11 -3.97
C LYS A 459 24.37 -23.87 -2.46
N LYS A 460 25.14 -24.74 -1.80
CA LYS A 460 25.51 -24.67 -0.37
C LYS A 460 24.39 -24.90 0.66
N ILE A 461 23.22 -25.40 0.26
CA ILE A 461 22.17 -25.79 1.21
C ILE A 461 22.11 -27.31 1.25
N GLY A 462 22.47 -27.91 2.39
CA GLY A 462 22.37 -29.34 2.62
C GLY A 462 20.98 -29.73 3.14
N VAL A 463 20.37 -30.75 2.55
CA VAL A 463 19.11 -31.36 3.03
C VAL A 463 19.27 -32.84 3.34
N ARG A 464 20.52 -33.35 3.30
CA ARG A 464 20.83 -34.76 3.50
C ARG A 464 20.44 -35.21 4.91
N GLY A 465 19.69 -36.31 5.00
CA GLY A 465 19.21 -36.89 6.26
C GLY A 465 18.06 -36.13 6.92
N LEU A 466 17.62 -34.99 6.37
CA LEU A 466 16.58 -34.17 6.99
C LEU A 466 15.16 -34.64 6.64
N HIS A 467 14.25 -34.46 7.58
CA HIS A 467 12.81 -34.56 7.41
C HIS A 467 12.24 -33.19 7.02
N VAL A 468 11.84 -33.04 5.76
CA VAL A 468 11.47 -31.75 5.19
C VAL A 468 9.96 -31.57 5.13
N LEU A 469 9.50 -30.39 5.55
CA LEU A 469 8.13 -29.91 5.35
C LEU A 469 8.09 -28.89 4.19
N LEU A 470 7.55 -29.31 3.05
CA LEU A 470 7.24 -28.44 1.92
C LEU A 470 5.95 -27.65 2.17
N VAL A 471 5.94 -26.37 1.81
CA VAL A 471 4.76 -25.49 1.97
C VAL A 471 4.37 -24.88 0.62
N ASP A 472 3.08 -24.94 0.27
CA ASP A 472 2.49 -24.24 -0.88
C ASP A 472 1.11 -23.66 -0.54
N ASP A 473 0.54 -22.85 -1.43
CA ASP A 473 -0.79 -22.25 -1.21
C ASP A 473 -1.95 -23.23 -1.48
N ILE A 474 -1.94 -23.88 -2.65
CA ILE A 474 -2.99 -24.82 -3.08
C ILE A 474 -2.38 -26.09 -3.68
N LEU A 475 -2.91 -27.24 -3.27
CA LEU A 475 -2.66 -28.52 -3.92
C LEU A 475 -3.68 -28.80 -5.04
N THR A 476 -3.20 -28.91 -6.28
CA THR A 476 -4.02 -29.34 -7.44
C THR A 476 -3.69 -30.79 -7.81
N THR A 477 -2.92 -31.00 -8.89
CA THR A 477 -2.48 -32.34 -9.35
C THR A 477 -1.34 -32.93 -8.51
N GLY A 478 -0.74 -32.10 -7.65
CA GLY A 478 0.47 -32.41 -6.89
C GLY A 478 1.76 -32.40 -7.71
N SER A 479 1.73 -32.04 -9.00
CA SER A 479 2.92 -32.08 -9.87
C SER A 479 4.04 -31.15 -9.38
N THR A 480 3.71 -29.94 -8.95
CA THR A 480 4.69 -28.98 -8.41
C THR A 480 5.36 -29.48 -7.14
N LEU A 481 4.56 -29.96 -6.18
CA LEU A 481 5.07 -30.51 -4.92
C LEU A 481 5.88 -31.78 -5.15
N SER A 482 5.43 -32.65 -6.07
CA SER A 482 6.13 -33.88 -6.43
C SER A 482 7.51 -33.60 -7.02
N GLU A 483 7.62 -32.63 -7.92
CA GLU A 483 8.90 -32.28 -8.53
C GLU A 483 9.84 -31.61 -7.52
N CYS A 484 9.34 -30.73 -6.66
CA CYS A 484 10.12 -30.16 -5.57
C CYS A 484 10.64 -31.25 -4.63
N ALA A 485 9.79 -32.20 -4.27
CA ALA A 485 10.14 -33.31 -3.40
C ALA A 485 11.14 -34.28 -4.04
N ARG A 486 11.03 -34.53 -5.36
CA ARG A 486 12.01 -35.31 -6.13
C ARG A 486 13.42 -34.71 -6.00
N VAL A 487 13.56 -33.40 -6.24
CA VAL A 487 14.84 -32.68 -6.12
C VAL A 487 15.41 -32.77 -4.70
N LEU A 488 14.55 -32.70 -3.67
CA LEU A 488 14.98 -32.83 -2.28
C LEU A 488 15.43 -34.25 -1.92
N ARG A 489 14.73 -35.28 -2.40
CA ARG A 489 15.12 -36.67 -2.20
C ARG A 489 16.42 -37.03 -2.91
N GLU A 490 16.60 -36.56 -4.14
CA GLU A 490 17.87 -36.73 -4.88
C GLU A 490 19.04 -36.04 -4.16
N ALA A 491 18.78 -34.96 -3.44
CA ALA A 491 19.75 -34.31 -2.57
C ALA A 491 19.95 -35.01 -1.21
N GLY A 492 19.25 -36.12 -0.96
CA GLY A 492 19.41 -36.98 0.22
C GLY A 492 18.45 -36.72 1.36
N ALA A 493 17.34 -35.99 1.17
CA ALA A 493 16.33 -35.82 2.23
C ALA A 493 15.71 -37.17 2.63
N GLN A 494 15.60 -37.41 3.94
CA GLN A 494 15.09 -38.67 4.51
C GLN A 494 13.59 -38.84 4.24
N SER A 495 12.83 -37.76 4.43
CA SER A 495 11.41 -37.72 4.10
C SER A 495 11.00 -36.32 3.66
N VAL A 496 9.96 -36.27 2.82
CA VAL A 496 9.43 -35.00 2.31
C VAL A 496 7.91 -35.05 2.38
N TYR A 497 7.36 -34.26 3.30
CA TYR A 497 5.92 -34.07 3.46
C TYR A 497 5.54 -32.69 2.95
N ALA A 498 4.29 -32.51 2.53
CA ALA A 498 3.80 -31.23 2.04
C ALA A 498 2.53 -30.78 2.78
N VAL A 499 2.44 -29.48 3.06
CA VAL A 499 1.26 -28.85 3.63
C VAL A 499 0.81 -27.70 2.73
N THR A 500 -0.50 -27.67 2.46
CA THR A 500 -1.14 -26.63 1.63
C THR A 500 -2.39 -26.11 2.33
N ALA A 501 -2.74 -24.85 2.08
CA ALA A 501 -3.89 -24.25 2.75
C ALA A 501 -5.21 -24.84 2.23
N ALA A 502 -5.24 -25.24 0.95
CA ALA A 502 -6.41 -25.87 0.35
C ALA A 502 -6.08 -26.86 -0.76
N ARG A 503 -7.02 -27.78 -1.02
CA ARG A 503 -7.01 -28.70 -2.16
C ARG A 503 -8.05 -28.30 -3.20
N ALA A 504 -7.66 -28.30 -4.49
CA ALA A 504 -8.53 -27.94 -5.61
C ALA A 504 -9.81 -28.79 -5.74
#